data_AF-A0A0Q9LX14-F1
#
_entry.id   AF-A0A0Q9LX14-F1
#
_cell.length_a   1.000
_cell.length_b   1.000
_cell.length_c   1.000
_cell.angle_alpha   90.00
_cell.angle_beta   90.00
_cell.angle_gamma   90.00
#
_symmetry.space_group_name_H-M   'P 1'
#
loop_
_entity.id
_entity.type
_entity.pdbx_description
1 polymer ?
#
loop_
_entity_poly.entity_id
_entity_poly.type
_entity_poly.pdbx_seq_one_letter_code
_entity_poly.pdbx_strand_id
1 'polypeptide(L)'
;MAIGDRVGPHLQRRQLKAEESGALIDLINHQSLLLHALPAADLPVQARYFMETLNEVRFSEDPASGPFPNTGVYLVEASTALLHRVKLASVWLRIEQDARLGGGDMSHIKGANANDDPVFASSAGLYDGITLFDAYLAPLLAAGTPAVWGVNVVRSFGSLVFSFGTFISGTEGDAAELLQSISLAGPREAVDFPRISAHAAQGALQWWTERLNLLFGVLGDLSTFTDELGDYRPDKHLEGLLTIEQIFRRTTSMLVAHRDANARRALSFTILDSLEGVRGTDLLTMCRLKHATNVLARLEEALPADAAEILLPAARRAVRALREMQDGFFLRRQLKTARVELQLGADAVRSLSPEEATALYLKVLRDATHGHGSNKDSSRAQTAALLAHHDGDVPHDVGLLGYLYLLDVMLHPERVRRLLYRQGC
;
A
#
# COMPACT_ATOMS: atom_id res chain seq x y z
N MET A 1 25.50 22.99 -8.84
CA MET A 1 25.84 21.83 -9.69
C MET A 1 24.54 21.35 -10.30
N ALA A 2 24.38 21.43 -11.62
CA ALA A 2 23.08 21.20 -12.25
C ALA A 2 22.69 19.71 -12.13
N ILE A 3 21.41 19.41 -11.97
CA ILE A 3 20.89 18.03 -11.89
C ILE A 3 21.38 17.19 -13.10
N GLY A 4 21.54 17.82 -14.26
CA GLY A 4 22.09 17.21 -15.48
C GLY A 4 23.49 16.61 -15.32
N ASP A 5 24.39 17.25 -14.54
CA ASP A 5 25.78 16.79 -14.38
C ASP A 5 25.89 15.48 -13.59
N ARG A 6 24.88 15.15 -12.77
CA ARG A 6 24.82 13.90 -12.00
C ARG A 6 24.08 12.79 -12.75
N VAL A 7 23.07 13.13 -13.54
CA VAL A 7 22.19 12.14 -14.17
C VAL A 7 22.86 11.45 -15.37
N GLY A 8 23.68 12.17 -16.14
CA GLY A 8 24.37 11.63 -17.32
C GLY A 8 25.23 10.38 -17.05
N PRO A 9 26.19 10.42 -16.10
CA PRO A 9 27.01 9.25 -15.76
C PRO A 9 26.19 8.05 -15.22
N HIS A 10 25.10 8.32 -14.49
CA HIS A 10 24.21 7.27 -14.00
C HIS A 10 23.40 6.62 -15.12
N LEU A 11 22.89 7.41 -16.08
CA LEU A 11 22.20 6.91 -17.28
C LEU A 11 23.11 6.00 -18.10
N GLN A 12 24.33 6.45 -18.41
CA GLN A 12 25.31 5.67 -19.17
C GLN A 12 25.65 4.35 -18.48
N ARG A 13 25.86 4.37 -17.16
CA ARG A 13 26.12 3.15 -16.39
C ARG A 13 24.96 2.14 -16.48
N ARG A 14 23.71 2.61 -16.37
CA ARG A 14 22.53 1.74 -16.46
C ARG A 14 22.32 1.21 -17.87
N GLN A 15 22.62 2.01 -18.89
CA GLN A 15 22.58 1.58 -20.28
C GLN A 15 23.55 0.42 -20.52
N LEU A 16 24.83 0.60 -20.18
CA LEU A 16 25.85 -0.44 -20.32
C LEU A 16 25.44 -1.73 -19.59
N LYS A 17 24.93 -1.60 -18.36
CA LYS A 17 24.45 -2.75 -17.60
C LYS A 17 23.30 -3.48 -18.29
N ALA A 18 22.33 -2.76 -18.84
CA ALA A 18 21.20 -3.35 -19.56
C ALA A 18 21.64 -4.05 -20.85
N GLU A 19 22.61 -3.48 -21.57
CA GLU A 19 23.22 -4.08 -22.77
C GLU A 19 24.04 -5.33 -22.43
N GLU A 20 24.78 -5.32 -21.31
CA GLU A 20 25.63 -6.43 -20.86
C GLU A 20 24.84 -7.59 -20.24
N SER A 21 23.83 -7.31 -19.39
CA SER A 21 23.12 -8.34 -18.64
C SER A 21 21.98 -8.98 -19.44
N GLY A 22 21.37 -8.23 -20.36
CA GLY A 22 20.11 -8.63 -21.01
C GLY A 22 18.95 -8.82 -20.04
N ALA A 23 19.09 -8.46 -18.77
CA ALA A 23 18.07 -8.66 -17.75
C ALA A 23 16.97 -7.59 -17.88
N LEU A 24 15.71 -8.05 -17.85
CA LEU A 24 14.55 -7.17 -18.00
C LEU A 24 14.53 -6.03 -16.97
N ILE A 25 14.94 -6.31 -15.74
CA ILE A 25 14.98 -5.31 -14.67
C ILE A 25 15.98 -4.18 -14.96
N ASP A 26 17.12 -4.48 -15.59
CA ASP A 26 18.12 -3.47 -15.94
C ASP A 26 17.61 -2.58 -17.08
N LEU A 27 16.95 -3.18 -18.09
CA LEU A 27 16.26 -2.43 -19.15
C LEU A 27 15.19 -1.49 -18.58
N ILE A 28 14.29 -2.01 -17.72
CA ILE A 28 13.23 -1.22 -17.08
C ILE A 28 13.84 -0.07 -16.27
N ASN A 29 14.90 -0.34 -15.50
CA ASN A 29 15.57 0.66 -14.67
C ASN A 29 16.27 1.76 -15.49
N HIS A 30 16.84 1.41 -16.64
CA HIS A 30 17.41 2.38 -17.57
C HIS A 30 16.29 3.24 -18.19
N GLN A 31 15.26 2.61 -18.75
CA GLN A 31 14.15 3.28 -19.42
C GLN A 31 13.37 4.21 -18.47
N SER A 32 13.11 3.76 -17.24
CA SER A 32 12.43 4.58 -16.23
C SER A 32 13.23 5.83 -15.87
N LEU A 33 14.56 5.71 -15.74
CA LEU A 33 15.42 6.87 -15.46
C LEU A 33 15.47 7.84 -16.64
N LEU A 34 15.56 7.31 -17.86
CA LEU A 34 15.57 8.11 -19.09
C LEU A 34 14.24 8.88 -19.25
N LEU A 35 13.11 8.18 -19.14
CA LEU A 35 11.76 8.77 -19.18
C LEU A 35 11.52 9.76 -18.03
N HIS A 36 12.19 9.62 -16.89
CA HIS A 36 12.11 10.63 -15.83
C HIS A 36 12.88 11.91 -16.20
N ALA A 37 14.07 11.76 -16.79
CA ALA A 37 14.99 12.87 -17.07
C ALA A 37 14.68 13.64 -18.36
N LEU A 38 14.04 13.01 -19.36
CA LEU A 38 13.81 13.62 -20.67
C LEU A 38 12.87 14.82 -20.62
N PRO A 39 13.05 15.84 -21.50
CA PRO A 39 12.07 16.89 -21.74
C PRO A 39 10.70 16.32 -22.10
N ALA A 40 9.63 17.02 -21.72
CA ALA A 40 8.26 16.56 -21.97
C ALA A 40 7.95 16.33 -23.46
N ALA A 41 8.57 17.11 -24.36
CA ALA A 41 8.38 16.99 -25.81
C ALA A 41 8.91 15.66 -26.38
N ASP A 42 9.91 15.05 -25.75
CA ASP A 42 10.56 13.83 -26.21
C ASP A 42 9.91 12.55 -25.64
N LEU A 43 9.05 12.71 -24.62
CA LEU A 43 8.39 11.60 -23.94
C LEU A 43 7.58 10.69 -24.86
N PRO A 44 6.75 11.19 -25.81
CA PRO A 44 5.96 10.31 -26.66
C PRO A 44 6.82 9.37 -27.51
N VAL A 45 7.96 9.87 -28.00
CA VAL A 45 8.91 9.10 -28.81
C VAL A 45 9.59 8.04 -27.92
N GLN A 46 10.12 8.44 -26.77
CA GLN A 46 10.79 7.50 -25.87
C GLN A 46 9.84 6.45 -25.29
N ALA A 47 8.61 6.84 -24.94
CA ALA A 47 7.61 5.92 -24.43
C ALA A 47 7.26 4.87 -25.49
N ARG A 48 7.08 5.27 -26.75
CA ARG A 48 6.84 4.34 -27.86
C ARG A 48 8.00 3.37 -28.04
N TYR A 49 9.24 3.89 -28.07
CA TYR A 49 10.44 3.07 -28.17
C TYR A 49 10.52 2.02 -27.05
N PHE A 50 10.22 2.41 -25.81
CA PHE A 50 10.20 1.48 -24.70
C PHE A 50 9.15 0.36 -24.88
N MET A 51 7.94 0.72 -25.33
CA MET A 51 6.90 -0.28 -25.61
C MET A 51 7.27 -1.23 -26.75
N GLU A 52 7.84 -0.71 -27.83
CA GLU A 52 8.34 -1.51 -28.94
C GLU A 52 9.43 -2.47 -28.46
N THR A 53 10.37 -1.98 -27.64
CA THR A 53 11.43 -2.81 -27.05
C THR A 53 10.86 -3.94 -26.18
N LEU A 54 9.87 -3.64 -25.33
CA LEU A 54 9.19 -4.69 -24.54
C LEU A 54 8.52 -5.71 -25.46
N ASN A 55 7.81 -5.25 -26.49
CA ASN A 55 7.14 -6.11 -27.47
C ASN A 55 8.12 -6.88 -28.37
N GLU A 56 9.39 -6.54 -28.40
CA GLU A 56 10.46 -7.24 -29.13
C GLU A 56 11.17 -8.30 -28.30
N VAL A 57 11.05 -8.29 -26.96
CA VAL A 57 11.60 -9.36 -26.11
C VAL A 57 11.01 -10.70 -26.54
N ARG A 58 11.85 -11.71 -26.75
CA ARG A 58 11.44 -13.08 -27.13
C ARG A 58 12.00 -14.06 -26.12
N PHE A 59 11.16 -14.98 -25.65
CA PHE A 59 11.58 -16.12 -24.81
C PHE A 59 11.41 -17.47 -25.52
N SER A 60 10.77 -17.49 -26.70
CA SER A 60 10.52 -18.68 -27.52
C SER A 60 10.76 -18.40 -29.00
N GLU A 61 10.98 -19.46 -29.77
CA GLU A 61 11.19 -19.39 -31.23
C GLU A 61 9.91 -19.08 -32.03
N ASP A 62 8.73 -19.11 -31.40
CA ASP A 62 7.46 -18.71 -32.03
C ASP A 62 7.36 -17.16 -32.13
N PRO A 63 7.34 -16.58 -33.35
CA PRO A 63 7.28 -15.13 -33.56
C PRO A 63 5.98 -14.47 -33.08
N ALA A 64 4.90 -15.25 -32.92
CA ALA A 64 3.60 -14.77 -32.48
C ALA A 64 3.42 -14.79 -30.95
N SER A 65 4.32 -15.46 -30.21
CA SER A 65 4.23 -15.60 -28.75
C SER A 65 5.29 -14.77 -28.03
N GLY A 66 5.12 -13.45 -28.06
CA GLY A 66 5.85 -12.54 -27.18
C GLY A 66 5.43 -12.76 -25.70
N PRO A 67 6.32 -12.52 -24.73
CA PRO A 67 6.04 -12.66 -23.30
C PRO A 67 5.05 -11.64 -22.75
N PHE A 68 4.92 -10.48 -23.40
CA PHE A 68 4.13 -9.35 -22.94
C PHE A 68 2.98 -9.11 -23.93
N PRO A 69 1.83 -9.79 -23.75
CA PRO A 69 0.65 -9.50 -24.55
C PRO A 69 0.05 -8.16 -24.12
N ASN A 70 -0.57 -7.41 -25.02
CA ASN A 70 -1.39 -6.23 -24.67
C ASN A 70 -0.68 -5.16 -23.83
N THR A 71 0.60 -4.91 -24.10
CA THR A 71 1.35 -3.85 -23.43
C THR A 71 0.70 -2.49 -23.71
N GLY A 72 0.77 -1.56 -22.75
CA GLY A 72 0.17 -0.22 -22.92
C GLY A 72 0.83 0.86 -22.08
N VAL A 73 0.67 2.11 -22.51
CA VAL A 73 1.10 3.30 -21.76
C VAL A 73 -0.14 4.09 -21.37
N TYR A 74 -0.20 4.46 -20.10
CA TYR A 74 -1.29 5.22 -19.53
C TYR A 74 -0.75 6.46 -18.83
N LEU A 75 -1.51 7.54 -18.85
CA LEU A 75 -1.19 8.77 -18.15
C LEU A 75 -2.20 8.97 -17.02
N VAL A 76 -1.71 9.12 -15.79
CA VAL A 76 -2.49 9.56 -14.64
C VAL A 76 -2.06 10.98 -14.30
N GLU A 77 -2.93 11.95 -14.58
CA GLU A 77 -2.66 13.37 -14.32
C GLU A 77 -3.15 13.78 -12.94
N ALA A 78 -2.36 14.60 -12.26
CA ALA A 78 -2.77 15.24 -11.01
C ALA A 78 -3.25 16.66 -11.30
N SER A 79 -4.46 17.01 -10.85
CA SER A 79 -4.95 18.38 -10.98
C SER A 79 -4.17 19.33 -10.08
N THR A 80 -3.76 20.48 -10.60
CA THR A 80 -3.16 21.55 -9.79
C THR A 80 -4.10 22.03 -8.68
N ALA A 81 -5.41 21.96 -8.90
CA ALA A 81 -6.41 22.31 -7.88
C ALA A 81 -6.36 21.35 -6.68
N LEU A 82 -6.05 20.06 -6.90
CA LEU A 82 -5.87 19.10 -5.82
C LEU A 82 -4.68 19.49 -4.94
N LEU A 83 -3.54 19.80 -5.56
CA LEU A 83 -2.32 20.22 -4.85
C LEU A 83 -2.58 21.46 -3.97
N HIS A 84 -3.34 22.44 -4.47
CA HIS A 84 -3.71 23.60 -3.67
C HIS A 84 -4.59 23.25 -2.47
N ARG A 85 -5.61 22.39 -2.66
CA ARG A 85 -6.53 21.99 -1.58
C ARG A 85 -5.81 21.27 -0.45
N VAL A 86 -4.93 20.32 -0.80
CA VAL A 86 -4.20 19.54 0.21
C VAL A 86 -3.11 20.35 0.91
N LYS A 87 -2.54 21.36 0.23
CA LYS A 87 -1.52 22.22 0.82
C LYS A 87 -2.10 23.26 1.78
N LEU A 88 -3.40 23.56 1.67
CA LEU A 88 -4.07 24.58 2.46
C LEU A 88 -3.90 24.37 3.97
N ALA A 89 -3.97 23.12 4.47
CA ALA A 89 -3.76 22.82 5.88
C ALA A 89 -2.38 23.29 6.37
N SER A 90 -1.31 23.01 5.63
CA SER A 90 0.04 23.45 6.00
C SER A 90 0.24 24.96 5.88
N VAL A 91 -0.40 25.61 4.91
CA VAL A 91 -0.37 27.08 4.79
C VAL A 91 -1.06 27.71 6.00
N TRP A 92 -2.24 27.22 6.36
CA TRP A 92 -3.02 27.74 7.48
C TRP A 92 -2.32 27.52 8.82
N LEU A 93 -1.80 26.31 9.06
CA LEU A 93 -0.99 26.02 10.24
C LEU A 93 0.24 26.93 10.34
N ARG A 94 0.88 27.25 9.21
CA ARG A 94 2.01 28.20 9.24
C ARG A 94 1.55 29.58 9.68
N ILE A 95 0.41 30.07 9.20
CA ILE A 95 -0.15 31.37 9.61
C ILE A 95 -0.46 31.37 11.12
N GLU A 96 -1.01 30.29 11.65
CA GLU A 96 -1.34 30.16 13.09
C GLU A 96 -0.11 30.06 13.99
N GLN A 97 0.93 29.35 13.54
CA GLN A 97 2.15 29.10 14.34
C GLN A 97 3.23 30.19 14.17
N ASP A 98 3.09 31.07 13.18
CA ASP A 98 4.02 32.16 12.89
C ASP A 98 3.36 33.51 13.18
N ALA A 99 3.60 34.05 14.38
CA ALA A 99 3.00 35.31 14.82
C ALA A 99 3.30 36.50 13.90
N ARG A 100 4.44 36.51 13.18
CA ARG A 100 4.77 37.57 12.23
C ARG A 100 3.91 37.46 10.98
N LEU A 101 3.82 36.25 10.42
CA LEU A 101 2.98 35.99 9.26
C LEU A 101 1.50 36.20 9.56
N GLY A 102 1.02 35.70 10.70
CA GLY A 102 -0.35 35.94 11.19
C GLY A 102 -0.65 37.42 11.47
N GLY A 103 0.37 38.22 11.80
CA GLY A 103 0.31 39.67 11.92
C GLY A 103 0.44 40.45 10.60
N GLY A 104 0.59 39.76 9.46
CA GLY A 104 0.70 40.36 8.12
C GLY A 104 2.12 40.70 7.64
N ASP A 105 3.17 40.35 8.40
CA ASP A 105 4.57 40.54 7.99
C ASP A 105 5.08 39.33 7.19
N MET A 106 5.27 39.53 5.89
CA MET A 106 5.81 38.51 4.97
C MET A 106 7.31 38.64 4.69
N SER A 107 8.03 39.55 5.36
CA SER A 107 9.43 39.86 5.01
C SER A 107 10.36 38.65 5.13
N HIS A 108 10.24 37.85 6.20
CA HIS A 108 11.05 36.63 6.38
C HIS A 108 10.62 35.51 5.43
N ILE A 109 9.34 35.43 5.07
CA ILE A 109 8.85 34.46 4.08
C ILE A 109 9.44 34.74 2.69
N LYS A 110 9.46 36.01 2.28
CA LYS A 110 10.10 36.42 1.01
C LYS A 110 11.60 36.13 1.02
N GLY A 111 12.27 36.36 2.15
CA GLY A 111 13.67 36.02 2.33
C GLY A 111 13.93 34.52 2.21
N ALA A 112 13.16 33.69 2.90
CA ALA A 112 13.24 32.23 2.82
C ALA A 112 13.03 31.75 1.38
N ASN A 113 11.98 32.22 0.71
CA ASN A 113 11.71 31.86 -0.68
C ASN A 113 12.82 32.28 -1.66
N ALA A 114 13.46 33.43 -1.43
CA ALA A 114 14.59 33.88 -2.25
C ALA A 114 15.86 33.03 -2.06
N ASN A 115 15.96 32.31 -0.93
CA ASN A 115 17.06 31.40 -0.62
C ASN A 115 16.72 29.93 -0.95
N ASP A 116 15.60 29.66 -1.63
CA ASP A 116 15.05 28.31 -1.86
C ASP A 116 14.78 27.53 -0.55
N ASP A 117 14.59 28.23 0.57
CA ASP A 117 14.20 27.61 1.84
C ASP A 117 12.71 27.22 1.81
N PRO A 118 12.34 26.06 2.38
CA PRO A 118 10.96 25.59 2.35
C PRO A 118 10.07 26.44 3.26
N VAL A 119 9.14 27.18 2.65
CA VAL A 119 8.27 28.17 3.33
C VAL A 119 7.08 27.54 4.07
N PHE A 120 6.35 26.63 3.42
CA PHE A 120 5.16 25.96 3.96
C PHE A 120 5.45 24.49 4.23
N ALA A 121 6.41 24.23 5.11
CA ALA A 121 7.06 22.94 5.28
C ALA A 121 6.48 22.04 6.38
N SER A 122 5.37 22.44 7.02
CA SER A 122 4.78 21.68 8.15
C SER A 122 4.59 20.22 7.78
N SER A 123 5.36 19.33 8.40
CA SER A 123 5.39 17.88 8.14
C SER A 123 5.64 17.48 6.67
N ALA A 124 6.21 18.33 5.83
CA ALA A 124 6.31 18.09 4.38
C ALA A 124 7.06 16.81 4.00
N GLY A 125 8.08 16.40 4.78
CA GLY A 125 8.79 15.13 4.56
C GLY A 125 8.00 13.87 4.97
N LEU A 126 6.83 14.03 5.63
CA LEU A 126 5.97 12.93 6.04
C LEU A 126 4.77 12.70 5.08
N TYR A 127 4.52 13.63 4.15
CA TYR A 127 3.45 13.51 3.14
C TYR A 127 3.81 14.05 1.74
N ASP A 128 5.05 13.86 1.30
CA ASP A 128 5.47 14.35 -0.03
C ASP A 128 4.82 13.59 -1.21
N GLY A 129 4.18 12.46 -0.92
CA GLY A 129 3.65 11.54 -1.93
C GLY A 129 2.47 12.10 -2.69
N ILE A 130 1.80 13.11 -2.15
CA ILE A 130 0.75 13.82 -2.86
C ILE A 130 1.28 14.70 -3.99
N THR A 131 2.53 15.15 -3.89
CA THR A 131 3.18 15.99 -4.90
C THR A 131 3.50 15.20 -6.16
N LEU A 132 3.95 13.96 -5.97
CA LEU A 132 4.35 13.05 -7.03
C LEU A 132 3.30 12.00 -7.38
N PHE A 133 2.27 11.89 -6.53
CA PHE A 133 1.20 10.88 -6.58
C PHE A 133 1.69 9.42 -6.51
N ASP A 134 2.97 9.23 -6.21
CA ASP A 134 3.66 7.94 -6.20
C ASP A 134 3.16 7.07 -5.05
N ALA A 135 3.01 7.65 -3.85
CA ALA A 135 2.47 6.96 -2.68
C ALA A 135 1.07 6.36 -2.96
N TYR A 136 0.25 7.06 -3.75
CA TYR A 136 -1.15 6.69 -3.99
C TYR A 136 -1.31 5.68 -5.14
N LEU A 137 -0.38 5.62 -6.08
CA LEU A 137 -0.37 4.63 -7.18
C LEU A 137 0.46 3.39 -6.85
N ALA A 138 1.41 3.46 -5.92
CA ALA A 138 2.29 2.35 -5.63
C ALA A 138 1.56 1.07 -5.15
N PRO A 139 0.51 1.11 -4.30
CA PRO A 139 -0.24 -0.09 -3.94
C PRO A 139 -0.94 -0.74 -5.15
N LEU A 140 -1.41 0.05 -6.11
CA LEU A 140 -2.00 -0.44 -7.35
C LEU A 140 -0.96 -1.22 -8.17
N LEU A 141 0.26 -0.68 -8.34
CA LEU A 141 1.33 -1.35 -9.08
C LEU A 141 1.80 -2.64 -8.37
N ALA A 142 1.72 -2.66 -7.04
CA ALA A 142 2.09 -3.81 -6.20
C ALA A 142 0.91 -4.77 -5.91
N ALA A 143 -0.29 -4.53 -6.45
CA ALA A 143 -1.49 -5.34 -6.22
C ALA A 143 -1.31 -6.82 -6.64
N GLY A 144 -0.41 -7.05 -7.60
CA GLY A 144 -0.02 -8.37 -8.10
C GLY A 144 0.96 -9.15 -7.23
N THR A 145 1.42 -8.60 -6.10
CA THR A 145 2.53 -9.15 -5.29
C THR A 145 2.48 -10.68 -5.17
N PRO A 146 3.59 -11.41 -5.34
CA PRO A 146 4.94 -10.92 -5.63
C PRO A 146 5.19 -10.49 -7.08
N ALA A 147 4.21 -10.59 -7.96
CA ALA A 147 4.35 -10.09 -9.32
C ALA A 147 4.10 -8.58 -9.42
N VAL A 148 4.64 -8.01 -10.49
CA VAL A 148 4.36 -6.67 -10.98
C VAL A 148 3.64 -6.79 -12.33
N TRP A 149 2.66 -5.93 -12.59
CA TRP A 149 1.94 -5.90 -13.87
C TRP A 149 2.31 -4.67 -14.71
N GLY A 150 3.03 -3.72 -14.12
CA GLY A 150 3.51 -2.52 -14.78
C GLY A 150 4.48 -1.74 -13.90
N VAL A 151 5.02 -0.66 -14.47
CA VAL A 151 5.93 0.27 -13.78
C VAL A 151 5.45 1.69 -13.96
N ASN A 152 5.76 2.57 -12.98
CA ASN A 152 5.49 3.99 -13.12
C ASN A 152 6.77 4.80 -13.38
N VAL A 153 6.58 5.90 -14.08
CA VAL A 153 7.54 6.98 -14.19
C VAL A 153 6.83 8.26 -13.77
N VAL A 154 7.26 8.78 -12.63
CA VAL A 154 6.72 10.01 -12.04
C VAL A 154 7.27 11.23 -12.77
N ARG A 155 6.39 12.20 -13.02
CA ARG A 155 6.64 13.49 -13.66
C ARG A 155 5.93 14.60 -12.89
N SER A 156 6.32 15.86 -13.12
CA SER A 156 5.69 17.01 -12.47
C SER A 156 4.20 17.19 -12.82
N PHE A 157 3.74 16.63 -13.95
CA PHE A 157 2.33 16.67 -14.37
C PHE A 157 1.52 15.43 -13.96
N GLY A 158 2.17 14.39 -13.40
CA GLY A 158 1.50 13.13 -13.07
C GLY A 158 2.41 11.91 -13.21
N SER A 159 1.83 10.76 -13.48
CA SER A 159 2.55 9.49 -13.62
C SER A 159 2.25 8.83 -14.96
N LEU A 160 3.31 8.41 -15.66
CA LEU A 160 3.21 7.49 -16.79
C LEU A 160 3.27 6.05 -16.27
N VAL A 161 2.25 5.25 -16.58
CA VAL A 161 2.20 3.83 -16.20
C VAL A 161 2.37 2.98 -17.45
N PHE A 162 3.41 2.15 -17.44
CA PHE A 162 3.73 1.20 -18.49
C PHE A 162 3.27 -0.18 -18.06
N SER A 163 2.19 -0.68 -18.66
CA SER A 163 1.65 -2.01 -18.42
C SER A 163 2.40 -3.05 -19.26
N PHE A 164 2.75 -4.16 -18.62
CA PHE A 164 3.28 -5.34 -19.30
C PHE A 164 2.19 -6.21 -19.93
N GLY A 165 0.91 -5.90 -19.62
CA GLY A 165 -0.27 -6.67 -20.05
C GLY A 165 -0.27 -8.14 -19.58
N THR A 166 0.61 -8.46 -18.64
CA THR A 166 0.69 -9.70 -17.88
C THR A 166 1.34 -9.42 -16.52
N PHE A 167 1.25 -10.37 -15.61
CA PHE A 167 2.06 -10.38 -14.39
C PHE A 167 3.46 -10.94 -14.69
N ILE A 168 4.47 -10.24 -14.19
CA ILE A 168 5.88 -10.65 -14.21
C ILE A 168 6.32 -10.88 -12.77
N SER A 169 7.01 -11.99 -12.49
CA SER A 169 7.56 -12.22 -11.14
C SER A 169 8.48 -11.06 -10.74
N GLY A 170 8.19 -10.42 -9.62
CA GLY A 170 9.03 -9.36 -9.04
C GLY A 170 10.15 -9.90 -8.16
N THR A 171 10.19 -11.22 -7.93
CA THR A 171 11.26 -11.87 -7.18
C THR A 171 12.02 -12.81 -8.11
N GLU A 172 13.28 -12.51 -8.34
CA GLU A 172 14.22 -13.45 -8.98
C GLU A 172 14.56 -14.58 -7.98
N GLY A 173 14.97 -15.74 -8.47
CA GLY A 173 15.46 -16.83 -7.61
C GLY A 173 16.79 -16.49 -6.94
N ASP A 174 17.56 -15.60 -7.56
CA ASP A 174 18.88 -15.18 -7.11
C ASP A 174 18.83 -13.87 -6.29
N ALA A 175 19.87 -13.64 -5.49
CA ALA A 175 20.03 -12.42 -4.72
C ALA A 175 20.55 -11.28 -5.63
N ALA A 176 19.70 -10.28 -5.89
CA ALA A 176 20.04 -9.11 -6.70
C ALA A 176 20.96 -8.11 -5.97
N GLU A 177 21.07 -8.22 -4.65
CA GLU A 177 21.96 -7.42 -3.81
C GLU A 177 22.46 -8.22 -2.59
N LEU A 178 23.58 -7.80 -1.99
CA LEU A 178 24.18 -8.52 -0.85
C LEU A 178 23.24 -8.60 0.37
N LEU A 179 22.38 -7.60 0.60
CA LEU A 179 21.41 -7.66 1.70
C LEU A 179 20.39 -8.81 1.53
N GLN A 180 20.11 -9.23 0.30
CA GLN A 180 19.24 -10.36 0.01
C GLN A 180 19.91 -11.72 0.28
N SER A 181 21.22 -11.76 0.56
CA SER A 181 21.89 -12.98 1.04
C SER A 181 21.58 -13.31 2.50
N ILE A 182 21.02 -12.35 3.25
CA ILE A 182 20.57 -12.57 4.62
C ILE A 182 19.30 -13.40 4.56
N SER A 183 19.31 -14.59 5.17
CA SER A 183 18.18 -15.50 5.18
C SER A 183 17.03 -14.93 6.02
N LEU A 184 15.90 -14.67 5.36
CA LEU A 184 14.64 -14.28 5.98
C LEU A 184 13.58 -15.33 5.64
N ALA A 185 12.59 -15.50 6.53
CA ALA A 185 11.46 -16.38 6.27
C ALA A 185 10.53 -15.73 5.25
N GLY A 186 10.42 -16.33 4.07
CA GLY A 186 9.50 -15.92 3.00
C GLY A 186 8.28 -16.86 2.88
N PRO A 187 7.57 -16.84 1.74
CA PRO A 187 6.50 -17.80 1.49
C PRO A 187 7.03 -19.23 1.41
N ARG A 188 6.18 -20.21 1.75
CA ARG A 188 6.49 -21.64 1.55
C ARG A 188 5.97 -22.19 0.23
N GLU A 189 5.04 -21.49 -0.39
CA GLU A 189 4.36 -21.90 -1.61
C GLU A 189 4.60 -20.88 -2.72
N ALA A 190 4.72 -21.35 -3.95
CA ALA A 190 4.76 -20.49 -5.12
C ALA A 190 3.41 -19.78 -5.29
N VAL A 191 3.43 -18.57 -5.84
CA VAL A 191 2.23 -17.82 -6.14
C VAL A 191 1.90 -17.97 -7.62
N ASP A 192 0.73 -18.50 -7.92
CA ASP A 192 0.20 -18.52 -9.27
C ASP A 192 -0.28 -17.14 -9.69
N PHE A 193 0.14 -16.71 -10.88
CA PHE A 193 -0.27 -15.45 -11.46
C PHE A 193 -1.35 -15.69 -12.52
N PRO A 194 -2.58 -15.16 -12.33
CA PRO A 194 -3.63 -15.32 -13.33
C PRO A 194 -3.26 -14.56 -14.60
N ARG A 195 -3.69 -15.07 -15.76
CA ARG A 195 -3.64 -14.27 -16.99
C ARG A 195 -4.57 -13.07 -16.84
N ILE A 196 -4.15 -11.92 -17.37
CA ILE A 196 -4.98 -10.73 -17.42
C ILE A 196 -5.40 -10.43 -18.86
N SER A 197 -6.57 -9.82 -19.02
CA SER A 197 -7.15 -9.40 -20.29
C SER A 197 -6.45 -8.16 -20.83
N ALA A 198 -6.68 -7.84 -22.10
CA ALA A 198 -6.17 -6.63 -22.72
C ALA A 198 -6.68 -5.34 -22.06
N HIS A 199 -7.82 -5.41 -21.37
CA HIS A 199 -8.47 -4.26 -20.73
C HIS A 199 -8.18 -4.15 -19.23
N ALA A 200 -7.56 -5.17 -18.62
CA ALA A 200 -7.34 -5.23 -17.18
C ALA A 200 -6.57 -4.02 -16.64
N ALA A 201 -5.47 -3.65 -17.30
CA ALA A 201 -4.64 -2.50 -16.91
C ALA A 201 -5.43 -1.18 -16.95
N GLN A 202 -6.16 -0.94 -18.05
CA GLN A 202 -7.01 0.24 -18.19
C GLN A 202 -8.11 0.25 -17.12
N GLY A 203 -8.82 -0.87 -16.94
CA GLY A 203 -9.89 -1.01 -15.96
C GLY A 203 -9.43 -0.78 -14.53
N ALA A 204 -8.27 -1.33 -14.16
CA ALA A 204 -7.68 -1.13 -12.84
C ALA A 204 -7.27 0.32 -12.60
N LEU A 205 -6.60 0.96 -13.57
CA LEU A 205 -6.20 2.37 -13.49
C LEU A 205 -7.41 3.30 -13.40
N GLN A 206 -8.42 3.07 -14.23
CA GLN A 206 -9.64 3.87 -14.24
C GLN A 206 -10.36 3.76 -12.89
N TRP A 207 -10.64 2.54 -12.42
CA TRP A 207 -11.31 2.34 -11.14
C TRP A 207 -10.51 2.98 -9.99
N TRP A 208 -9.20 2.75 -9.95
CA TRP A 208 -8.34 3.26 -8.89
C TRP A 208 -8.31 4.79 -8.85
N THR A 209 -8.12 5.42 -10.00
CA THR A 209 -8.08 6.89 -10.10
C THR A 209 -9.43 7.53 -9.81
N GLU A 210 -10.54 6.93 -10.23
CA GLU A 210 -11.88 7.37 -9.84
C GLU A 210 -12.10 7.29 -8.33
N ARG A 211 -11.66 6.20 -7.68
CA ARG A 211 -11.74 6.06 -6.21
C ARG A 211 -10.84 7.08 -5.50
N LEU A 212 -9.63 7.33 -6.01
CA LEU A 212 -8.75 8.37 -5.49
C LEU A 212 -9.39 9.76 -5.60
N ASN A 213 -10.05 10.08 -6.71
CA ASN A 213 -10.77 11.34 -6.87
C ASN A 213 -11.85 11.52 -5.80
N LEU A 214 -12.60 10.46 -5.49
CA LEU A 214 -13.61 10.51 -4.42
C LEU A 214 -12.98 10.64 -3.03
N LEU A 215 -11.90 9.90 -2.75
CA LEU A 215 -11.16 10.00 -1.49
C LEU A 215 -10.59 11.40 -1.30
N PHE A 216 -9.94 11.97 -2.31
CA PHE A 216 -9.45 13.35 -2.27
C PHE A 216 -10.56 14.39 -2.28
N GLY A 217 -11.75 14.06 -2.78
CA GLY A 217 -12.95 14.86 -2.59
C GLY A 217 -13.31 15.02 -1.11
N VAL A 218 -13.12 13.97 -0.31
CA VAL A 218 -13.31 14.02 1.14
C VAL A 218 -12.14 14.72 1.83
N LEU A 219 -10.91 14.33 1.50
CA LEU A 219 -9.72 14.88 2.14
C LEU A 219 -9.47 16.34 1.79
N GLY A 220 -9.95 16.85 0.65
CA GLY A 220 -9.83 18.25 0.29
C GLY A 220 -11.03 19.12 0.71
N ASP A 221 -12.05 18.54 1.35
CA ASP A 221 -13.24 19.25 1.82
C ASP A 221 -13.02 19.78 3.24
N LEU A 222 -12.85 21.10 3.37
CA LEU A 222 -12.61 21.77 4.65
C LEU A 222 -13.73 21.56 5.66
N SER A 223 -14.97 21.38 5.19
CA SER A 223 -16.11 21.13 6.10
C SER A 223 -16.00 19.79 6.83
N THR A 224 -15.19 18.86 6.31
CA THR A 224 -14.89 17.57 6.98
C THR A 224 -14.04 17.77 8.23
N PHE A 225 -13.23 18.84 8.28
CA PHE A 225 -12.25 19.09 9.33
C PHE A 225 -12.65 20.31 10.15
N THR A 226 -13.80 20.21 10.81
CA THR A 226 -14.32 21.25 11.68
C THR A 226 -14.41 20.77 13.13
N ASP A 227 -14.42 21.68 14.09
CA ASP A 227 -14.76 21.39 15.48
C ASP A 227 -16.29 21.44 15.72
N GLU A 228 -16.72 21.28 16.98
CA GLU A 228 -18.14 21.30 17.36
C GLU A 228 -18.86 22.62 17.03
N LEU A 229 -18.11 23.73 16.87
CA LEU A 229 -18.65 25.03 16.50
C LEU A 229 -18.72 25.24 14.98
N GLY A 230 -18.17 24.30 14.20
CA GLY A 230 -18.08 24.39 12.76
C GLY A 230 -16.84 25.15 12.28
N ASP A 231 -15.91 25.48 13.17
CA ASP A 231 -14.68 26.19 12.81
C ASP A 231 -13.66 25.21 12.22
N TYR A 232 -13.00 25.62 11.14
CA TYR A 232 -12.02 24.77 10.45
C TYR A 232 -10.78 24.52 11.31
N ARG A 233 -10.34 23.26 11.34
CA ARG A 233 -9.23 22.74 12.14
C ARG A 233 -8.09 22.24 11.24
N PRO A 234 -7.11 23.10 10.91
CA PRO A 234 -6.06 22.77 9.95
C PRO A 234 -5.08 21.72 10.49
N ASP A 235 -4.94 21.62 11.81
CA ASP A 235 -4.25 20.54 12.54
C ASP A 235 -4.88 19.18 12.23
N LYS A 236 -6.20 19.05 12.46
CA LYS A 236 -6.95 17.81 12.16
C LYS A 236 -6.92 17.46 10.68
N HIS A 237 -7.00 18.46 9.81
CA HIS A 237 -6.87 18.26 8.36
C HIS A 237 -5.50 17.69 7.98
N LEU A 238 -4.41 18.28 8.49
CA LEU A 238 -3.06 17.76 8.23
C LEU A 238 -2.91 16.33 8.77
N GLU A 239 -3.38 16.03 9.98
CA GLU A 239 -3.34 14.68 10.58
C GLU A 239 -4.09 13.64 9.73
N GLY A 240 -5.26 14.01 9.20
CA GLY A 240 -6.03 13.17 8.28
C GLY A 240 -5.26 12.86 6.99
N LEU A 241 -4.65 13.88 6.37
CA LEU A 241 -3.81 13.71 5.18
C LEU A 241 -2.61 12.80 5.46
N LEU A 242 -1.89 13.04 6.57
CA LEU A 242 -0.75 12.21 6.99
C LEU A 242 -1.19 10.76 7.18
N THR A 243 -2.30 10.52 7.87
CA THR A 243 -2.77 9.16 8.19
C THR A 243 -3.11 8.38 6.93
N ILE A 244 -3.85 8.97 6.00
CA ILE A 244 -4.17 8.32 4.73
C ILE A 244 -2.92 8.02 3.93
N GLU A 245 -2.01 8.98 3.76
CA GLU A 245 -0.79 8.74 2.99
C GLU A 245 0.05 7.60 3.59
N GLN A 246 0.18 7.58 4.91
CA GLN A 246 0.92 6.53 5.61
C GLN A 246 0.26 5.16 5.46
N ILE A 247 -1.08 5.07 5.39
CA ILE A 247 -1.77 3.82 5.07
C ILE A 247 -1.36 3.32 3.67
N PHE A 248 -1.35 4.19 2.67
CA PHE A 248 -0.94 3.83 1.31
C PHE A 248 0.53 3.37 1.27
N ARG A 249 1.45 4.17 1.83
CA ARG A 249 2.89 3.84 1.85
C ARG A 249 3.17 2.52 2.54
N ARG A 250 2.60 2.31 3.73
CA ARG A 250 2.76 1.06 4.48
C ARG A 250 2.17 -0.11 3.71
N THR A 251 1.05 0.09 3.03
CA THR A 251 0.45 -0.94 2.16
C THR A 251 1.40 -1.32 1.03
N THR A 252 2.02 -0.36 0.34
CA THR A 252 3.08 -0.63 -0.64
C THR A 252 4.23 -1.41 -0.01
N SER A 253 4.79 -0.94 1.11
CA SER A 253 5.90 -1.60 1.80
C SER A 253 5.56 -3.05 2.18
N MET A 254 4.33 -3.29 2.65
CA MET A 254 3.82 -4.61 3.00
C MET A 254 3.71 -5.52 1.76
N LEU A 255 3.17 -4.98 0.66
CA LEU A 255 3.03 -5.72 -0.61
C LEU A 255 4.41 -6.11 -1.16
N VAL A 256 5.42 -5.23 -1.11
CA VAL A 256 6.76 -5.52 -1.64
C VAL A 256 7.65 -6.34 -0.69
N ALA A 257 7.33 -6.41 0.61
CA ALA A 257 8.02 -7.23 1.59
C ALA A 257 7.69 -8.73 1.45
N HIS A 258 7.83 -9.29 0.25
CA HIS A 258 7.50 -10.69 -0.02
C HIS A 258 8.52 -11.69 0.54
N ARG A 259 9.79 -11.31 0.61
CA ARG A 259 10.85 -12.19 1.16
C ARG A 259 10.97 -12.12 2.68
N ASP A 260 10.17 -11.26 3.33
CA ASP A 260 10.22 -11.05 4.79
C ASP A 260 8.81 -11.09 5.39
N ALA A 261 8.42 -12.29 5.83
CA ALA A 261 7.15 -12.54 6.49
C ALA A 261 6.98 -11.71 7.78
N ASN A 262 8.09 -11.42 8.49
CA ASN A 262 8.04 -10.66 9.73
C ASN A 262 7.74 -9.18 9.46
N ALA A 263 8.48 -8.57 8.54
CA ALA A 263 8.23 -7.18 8.13
C ALA A 263 6.83 -7.03 7.54
N ARG A 264 6.43 -7.93 6.63
CA ARG A 264 5.08 -7.93 6.04
C ARG A 264 3.99 -7.96 7.10
N ARG A 265 4.11 -8.84 8.10
CA ARG A 265 3.14 -8.97 9.20
C ARG A 265 3.12 -7.73 10.10
N ALA A 266 4.28 -7.21 10.49
CA ALA A 266 4.37 -6.00 11.31
C ALA A 266 3.75 -4.78 10.61
N LEU A 267 4.02 -4.61 9.31
CA LEU A 267 3.40 -3.58 8.48
C LEU A 267 1.89 -3.77 8.37
N SER A 268 1.42 -5.01 8.16
CA SER A 268 0.00 -5.34 8.14
C SER A 268 -0.72 -4.88 9.41
N PHE A 269 -0.17 -5.20 10.59
CA PHE A 269 -0.75 -4.76 11.85
C PHE A 269 -0.77 -3.23 11.98
N THR A 270 0.30 -2.56 11.57
CA THR A 270 0.37 -1.09 11.58
C THR A 270 -0.69 -0.46 10.66
N ILE A 271 -0.94 -1.08 9.50
CA ILE A 271 -2.01 -0.67 8.56
C ILE A 271 -3.38 -0.87 9.22
N LEU A 272 -3.64 -2.05 9.78
CA LEU A 272 -4.91 -2.35 10.44
C LEU A 272 -5.20 -1.39 11.60
N ASP A 273 -4.20 -1.09 12.45
CA ASP A 273 -4.34 -0.10 13.53
C ASP A 273 -4.67 1.29 12.98
N SER A 274 -4.02 1.72 11.90
CA SER A 274 -4.30 3.02 11.26
C SER A 274 -5.70 3.05 10.64
N LEU A 275 -6.16 1.92 10.08
CA LEU A 275 -7.48 1.77 9.50
C LEU A 275 -8.59 1.80 10.56
N GLU A 276 -8.34 1.47 11.83
CA GLU A 276 -9.35 1.59 12.88
C GLU A 276 -9.89 3.03 12.97
N GLY A 277 -9.00 4.03 12.93
CA GLY A 277 -9.37 5.45 13.00
C GLY A 277 -10.12 5.95 11.76
N VAL A 278 -9.83 5.36 10.59
CA VAL A 278 -10.36 5.82 9.30
C VAL A 278 -11.60 5.05 8.86
N ARG A 279 -11.77 3.81 9.35
CA ARG A 279 -12.84 2.88 8.99
C ARG A 279 -13.82 2.58 10.13
N GLY A 280 -13.42 2.83 11.38
CA GLY A 280 -14.26 2.62 12.56
C GLY A 280 -14.54 1.14 12.84
N THR A 281 -13.72 0.24 12.30
CA THR A 281 -13.76 -1.21 12.59
C THR A 281 -12.52 -1.54 13.40
N ASP A 282 -12.67 -2.21 14.54
CA ASP A 282 -11.54 -2.62 15.37
C ASP A 282 -10.75 -3.80 14.76
N LEU A 283 -9.50 -3.96 15.20
CA LEU A 283 -8.52 -4.95 14.76
C LEU A 283 -9.06 -6.37 14.90
N LEU A 284 -9.70 -6.71 16.03
CA LEU A 284 -10.22 -8.06 16.24
C LEU A 284 -11.31 -8.38 15.23
N THR A 285 -12.20 -7.42 14.95
CA THR A 285 -13.22 -7.57 13.90
C THR A 285 -12.58 -7.71 12.52
N MET A 286 -11.55 -6.92 12.19
CA MET A 286 -10.80 -7.04 10.93
C MET A 286 -10.04 -8.37 10.79
N CYS A 287 -9.70 -9.03 11.89
CA CYS A 287 -9.07 -10.35 11.89
C CYS A 287 -10.08 -11.52 11.93
N ARG A 288 -11.39 -11.29 11.90
CA ARG A 288 -12.39 -12.37 11.80
C ARG A 288 -12.62 -12.78 10.35
N LEU A 289 -12.60 -14.10 10.09
CA LEU A 289 -12.80 -14.64 8.74
C LEU A 289 -14.15 -14.23 8.15
N LYS A 290 -15.23 -14.28 8.93
CA LYS A 290 -16.56 -13.88 8.44
C LYS A 290 -16.57 -12.44 7.95
N HIS A 291 -15.94 -11.53 8.68
CA HIS A 291 -15.86 -10.12 8.29
C HIS A 291 -15.01 -9.92 7.03
N ALA A 292 -13.81 -10.51 6.99
CA ALA A 292 -12.93 -10.42 5.82
C ALA A 292 -13.58 -11.01 4.56
N THR A 293 -14.31 -12.12 4.69
CA THR A 293 -15.07 -12.74 3.59
C THR A 293 -16.19 -11.84 3.10
N ASN A 294 -16.96 -11.23 4.00
CA ASN A 294 -18.01 -10.29 3.63
C ASN A 294 -17.45 -9.03 2.94
N VAL A 295 -16.26 -8.59 3.34
CA VAL A 295 -15.57 -7.46 2.69
C VAL A 295 -15.13 -7.84 1.29
N LEU A 296 -14.48 -8.99 1.13
CA LEU A 296 -14.09 -9.50 -0.18
C LEU A 296 -15.29 -9.68 -1.11
N ALA A 297 -16.40 -10.24 -0.63
CA ALA A 297 -17.61 -10.43 -1.43
C ALA A 297 -18.18 -9.10 -1.95
N ARG A 298 -18.20 -8.04 -1.12
CA ARG A 298 -18.62 -6.71 -1.57
C ARG A 298 -17.65 -6.11 -2.59
N LEU A 299 -16.36 -6.34 -2.43
CA LEU A 299 -15.36 -5.91 -3.41
C LEU A 299 -15.56 -6.65 -4.74
N GLU A 300 -15.80 -7.96 -4.71
CA GLU A 300 -16.09 -8.78 -5.89
C GLU A 300 -17.36 -8.35 -6.61
N GLU A 301 -18.38 -7.88 -5.88
CA GLU A 301 -19.61 -7.35 -6.46
C GLU A 301 -19.43 -5.95 -7.08
N ALA A 302 -18.60 -5.10 -6.46
CA ALA A 302 -18.49 -3.69 -6.83
C ALA A 302 -17.38 -3.39 -7.86
N LEU A 303 -16.34 -4.24 -7.96
CA LEU A 303 -15.24 -4.04 -8.89
C LEU A 303 -15.64 -4.46 -10.31
N PRO A 304 -15.39 -3.62 -11.33
CA PRO A 304 -15.48 -4.06 -12.73
C PRO A 304 -14.58 -5.28 -12.97
N ALA A 305 -15.04 -6.22 -13.81
CA ALA A 305 -14.32 -7.47 -14.09
C ALA A 305 -12.85 -7.23 -14.48
N ASP A 306 -12.59 -6.30 -15.41
CA ASP A 306 -11.24 -5.96 -15.85
C ASP A 306 -10.35 -5.45 -14.69
N ALA A 307 -10.89 -4.60 -13.82
CA ALA A 307 -10.16 -4.08 -12.66
C ALA A 307 -9.88 -5.19 -11.63
N ALA A 308 -10.84 -6.10 -11.45
CA ALA A 308 -10.76 -7.19 -10.50
C ALA A 308 -9.62 -8.18 -10.80
N GLU A 309 -9.25 -8.36 -12.07
CA GLU A 309 -8.14 -9.22 -12.48
C GLU A 309 -6.80 -8.79 -11.88
N ILE A 310 -6.58 -7.48 -11.72
CA ILE A 310 -5.37 -6.93 -11.09
C ILE A 310 -5.56 -6.73 -9.58
N LEU A 311 -6.72 -6.23 -9.15
CA LEU A 311 -6.89 -5.73 -7.80
C LEU A 311 -7.24 -6.80 -6.77
N LEU A 312 -7.95 -7.87 -7.15
CA LEU A 312 -8.44 -8.88 -6.20
C LEU A 312 -7.51 -10.05 -5.86
N PRO A 313 -6.52 -10.47 -6.68
CA PRO A 313 -5.73 -11.66 -6.38
C PRO A 313 -5.11 -11.66 -4.97
N ALA A 314 -4.42 -10.58 -4.57
CA ALA A 314 -3.83 -10.47 -3.24
C ALA A 314 -4.87 -10.47 -2.11
N ALA A 315 -6.02 -9.81 -2.32
CA ALA A 315 -7.11 -9.77 -1.35
C ALA A 315 -7.75 -11.15 -1.13
N ARG A 316 -7.94 -11.93 -2.20
CA ARG A 316 -8.43 -13.32 -2.14
C ARG A 316 -7.47 -14.21 -1.36
N ARG A 317 -6.15 -14.09 -1.63
CA ARG A 317 -5.13 -14.84 -0.89
C ARG A 317 -5.10 -14.47 0.59
N ALA A 318 -5.31 -13.19 0.94
CA ALA A 318 -5.42 -12.76 2.33
C ALA A 318 -6.54 -13.47 3.09
N VAL A 319 -7.74 -13.55 2.49
CA VAL A 319 -8.89 -14.22 3.09
C VAL A 319 -8.67 -15.73 3.20
N ARG A 320 -8.04 -16.34 2.19
CA ARG A 320 -7.67 -17.76 2.22
C ARG A 320 -6.67 -18.06 3.33
N ALA A 321 -5.61 -17.26 3.45
CA ALA A 321 -4.61 -17.36 4.51
C ALA A 321 -5.23 -17.20 5.92
N LEU A 322 -6.22 -16.30 6.08
CA LEU A 322 -6.95 -16.15 7.34
C LEU A 322 -7.83 -17.37 7.68
N ARG A 323 -8.29 -18.11 6.67
CA ARG A 323 -8.98 -19.40 6.85
C ARG A 323 -7.99 -20.49 7.28
N GLU A 324 -6.87 -20.62 6.58
CA GLU A 324 -5.78 -21.57 6.91
C GLU A 324 -5.26 -21.35 8.34
N MET A 325 -5.16 -20.09 8.78
CA MET A 325 -4.78 -19.74 10.16
C MET A 325 -5.68 -20.38 11.23
N GLN A 326 -6.94 -20.68 10.92
CA GLN A 326 -7.83 -21.35 11.88
C GLN A 326 -7.46 -22.83 12.08
N ASP A 327 -6.73 -23.44 11.14
CA ASP A 327 -6.33 -24.84 11.23
C ASP A 327 -5.10 -25.04 12.12
N GLY A 328 -4.35 -23.98 12.42
CA GLY A 328 -3.21 -24.02 13.32
C GLY A 328 -3.56 -24.32 14.78
N PHE A 329 -4.83 -24.22 15.17
CA PHE A 329 -5.33 -24.68 16.48
C PHE A 329 -5.36 -26.22 16.57
N PHE A 330 -4.19 -26.83 16.70
CA PHE A 330 -3.99 -28.28 16.59
C PHE A 330 -4.74 -29.08 17.66
N LEU A 331 -4.85 -28.57 18.90
CA LEU A 331 -5.59 -29.25 19.97
C LEU A 331 -7.08 -29.40 19.63
N ARG A 332 -7.71 -28.38 19.04
CA ARG A 332 -9.10 -28.47 18.54
C ARG A 332 -9.25 -29.61 17.55
N ARG A 333 -8.29 -29.73 16.60
CA ARG A 333 -8.31 -30.78 15.58
C ARG A 333 -8.10 -32.17 16.16
N GLN A 334 -7.12 -32.34 17.06
CA GLN A 334 -6.81 -33.61 17.71
C GLN A 334 -7.95 -34.10 18.60
N LEU A 335 -8.56 -33.20 19.37
CA LEU A 335 -9.69 -33.49 20.25
C LEU A 335 -11.04 -33.52 19.51
N LYS A 336 -11.05 -33.19 18.21
CA LYS A 336 -12.25 -33.15 17.34
C LYS A 336 -13.38 -32.28 17.91
N THR A 337 -13.02 -31.17 18.57
CA THR A 337 -14.00 -30.23 19.13
C THR A 337 -14.42 -29.19 18.08
N ALA A 338 -15.64 -28.68 18.20
CA ALA A 338 -16.12 -27.59 17.32
C ALA A 338 -15.53 -26.22 17.70
N ARG A 339 -15.03 -26.07 18.93
CA ARG A 339 -14.58 -24.81 19.52
C ARG A 339 -13.17 -24.94 20.09
N VAL A 340 -12.48 -23.80 20.19
CA VAL A 340 -11.18 -23.70 20.87
C VAL A 340 -11.45 -23.47 22.36
N GLU A 341 -11.13 -24.46 23.18
CA GLU A 341 -11.36 -24.44 24.62
C GLU A 341 -10.08 -24.04 25.35
N LEU A 342 -9.97 -22.77 25.74
CA LEU A 342 -8.78 -22.24 26.41
C LEU A 342 -8.87 -22.46 27.92
N GLN A 343 -7.93 -23.20 28.50
CA GLN A 343 -7.78 -23.33 29.94
C GLN A 343 -7.07 -22.09 30.51
N LEU A 344 -7.77 -21.28 31.31
CA LEU A 344 -7.26 -20.02 31.89
C LEU A 344 -6.85 -20.13 33.37
N GLY A 345 -7.03 -21.31 33.97
CA GLY A 345 -6.78 -21.62 35.39
C GLY A 345 -7.38 -22.99 35.73
N ALA A 346 -7.37 -23.43 37.00
CA ALA A 346 -7.88 -24.76 37.36
C ALA A 346 -9.37 -24.98 36.96
N ASP A 347 -10.21 -23.97 37.19
CA ASP A 347 -11.67 -24.07 36.99
C ASP A 347 -12.22 -23.10 35.93
N ALA A 348 -11.34 -22.43 35.17
CA ALA A 348 -11.74 -21.40 34.21
C ALA A 348 -11.46 -21.86 32.77
N VAL A 349 -12.52 -22.26 32.06
CA VAL A 349 -12.46 -22.60 30.62
C VAL A 349 -13.17 -21.52 29.81
N ARG A 350 -12.49 -20.99 28.80
CA ARG A 350 -13.09 -20.07 27.82
C ARG A 350 -13.25 -20.77 26.48
N SER A 351 -14.49 -20.92 26.03
CA SER A 351 -14.80 -21.55 24.74
C SER A 351 -14.99 -20.51 23.64
N LEU A 352 -14.13 -20.54 22.61
CA LEU A 352 -14.13 -19.60 21.48
C LEU A 352 -14.44 -20.31 20.16
N SER A 353 -15.05 -19.60 19.22
CA SER A 353 -15.06 -20.08 17.84
C SER A 353 -13.64 -20.05 17.26
N PRO A 354 -13.35 -20.85 16.22
CA PRO A 354 -12.08 -20.78 15.50
C PRO A 354 -11.70 -19.36 15.06
N GLU A 355 -12.64 -18.60 14.50
CA GLU A 355 -12.37 -17.23 14.05
C GLU A 355 -12.10 -16.25 15.22
N GLU A 356 -12.78 -16.41 16.35
CA GLU A 356 -12.53 -15.59 17.55
C GLU A 356 -11.15 -15.88 18.13
N ALA A 357 -10.76 -17.15 18.18
CA ALA A 357 -9.45 -17.58 18.64
C ALA A 357 -8.35 -17.07 17.68
N THR A 358 -8.53 -17.17 16.36
CA THR A 358 -7.60 -16.64 15.36
C THR A 358 -7.42 -15.12 15.50
N ALA A 359 -8.51 -14.36 15.63
CA ALA A 359 -8.43 -12.92 15.80
C ALA A 359 -7.65 -12.53 17.08
N LEU A 360 -7.91 -13.23 18.19
CA LEU A 360 -7.15 -13.02 19.44
C LEU A 360 -5.68 -13.44 19.31
N TYR A 361 -5.39 -14.53 18.60
CA TYR A 361 -4.03 -14.98 18.35
C TYR A 361 -3.24 -13.98 17.47
N LEU A 362 -3.86 -13.45 16.41
CA LEU A 362 -3.27 -12.39 15.60
C LEU A 362 -3.00 -11.12 16.43
N LYS A 363 -3.90 -10.77 17.36
CA LYS A 363 -3.65 -9.69 18.32
C LYS A 363 -2.46 -9.99 19.24
N VAL A 364 -2.31 -11.22 19.74
CA VAL A 364 -1.13 -11.62 20.52
C VAL A 364 0.16 -11.44 19.72
N LEU A 365 0.16 -11.80 18.43
CA LEU A 365 1.31 -11.61 17.54
C LEU A 365 1.60 -10.12 17.28
N ARG A 366 0.57 -9.28 17.17
CA ARG A 366 0.69 -7.83 17.06
C ARG A 366 1.30 -7.22 18.31
N ASP A 367 0.78 -7.59 19.48
CA ASP A 367 1.24 -7.06 20.77
C ASP A 367 2.67 -7.55 21.12
N ALA A 368 3.10 -8.68 20.55
CA ALA A 368 4.47 -9.19 20.69
C ALA A 368 5.56 -8.25 20.14
N THR A 369 5.21 -7.25 19.34
CA THR A 369 6.13 -6.16 18.93
C THR A 369 6.68 -5.36 20.12
N HIS A 370 5.99 -5.38 21.26
CA HIS A 370 6.44 -4.81 22.53
C HIS A 370 6.89 -5.89 23.54
N GLY A 371 7.03 -7.15 23.10
CA GLY A 371 7.31 -8.33 23.94
C GLY A 371 6.06 -9.16 24.24
N HIS A 372 6.23 -10.47 24.43
CA HIS A 372 5.13 -11.35 24.84
C HIS A 372 4.81 -11.16 26.33
N GLY A 373 3.92 -10.23 26.66
CA GLY A 373 3.46 -10.04 28.03
C GLY A 373 2.45 -8.93 28.20
N SER A 374 1.36 -9.21 28.91
CA SER A 374 0.46 -8.17 29.44
C SER A 374 0.78 -7.93 30.90
N ASN A 375 0.53 -6.73 31.43
CA ASN A 375 0.65 -6.46 32.87
C ASN A 375 -0.57 -6.95 33.67
N LYS A 376 -1.64 -7.39 33.00
CA LYS A 376 -2.86 -7.90 33.64
C LYS A 376 -2.89 -9.43 33.61
N ASP A 377 -3.09 -10.06 34.76
CA ASP A 377 -3.01 -11.52 34.92
C ASP A 377 -4.02 -12.30 34.05
N SER A 378 -5.25 -11.80 33.92
CA SER A 378 -6.27 -12.42 33.04
C SER A 378 -5.87 -12.41 31.56
N SER A 379 -5.16 -11.37 31.12
CA SER A 379 -4.62 -11.27 29.76
C SER A 379 -3.41 -12.18 29.57
N ARG A 380 -2.57 -12.35 30.61
CA ARG A 380 -1.43 -13.30 30.57
C ARG A 380 -1.89 -14.74 30.39
N ALA A 381 -2.88 -15.17 31.20
CA ALA A 381 -3.42 -16.53 31.11
C ALA A 381 -4.01 -16.83 29.73
N GLN A 382 -4.76 -15.87 29.16
CA GLN A 382 -5.30 -16.01 27.81
C GLN A 382 -4.22 -16.09 26.73
N THR A 383 -3.20 -15.21 26.80
CA THR A 383 -2.08 -15.25 25.85
C THR A 383 -1.35 -16.59 25.93
N ALA A 384 -1.04 -17.07 27.14
CA ALA A 384 -0.39 -18.37 27.33
C ALA A 384 -1.24 -19.52 26.77
N ALA A 385 -2.55 -19.53 27.03
CA ALA A 385 -3.45 -20.54 26.50
C ALA A 385 -3.54 -20.51 24.97
N LEU A 386 -3.64 -19.31 24.35
CA LEU A 386 -3.66 -19.19 22.90
C LEU A 386 -2.37 -19.71 22.25
N LEU A 387 -1.21 -19.37 22.81
CA LEU A 387 0.10 -19.85 22.35
C LEU A 387 0.24 -21.37 22.52
N ALA A 388 -0.32 -21.94 23.60
CA ALA A 388 -0.29 -23.39 23.82
C ALA A 388 -1.22 -24.17 22.86
N HIS A 389 -2.28 -23.55 22.36
CA HIS A 389 -3.27 -24.19 21.49
C HIS A 389 -2.95 -24.10 19.99
N HIS A 390 -2.10 -23.16 19.58
CA HIS A 390 -1.74 -22.95 18.17
C HIS A 390 -0.33 -23.50 17.88
N ASP A 391 -0.12 -24.07 16.70
CA ASP A 391 1.16 -24.63 16.26
C ASP A 391 2.24 -23.59 15.85
N GLY A 392 1.96 -22.30 16.02
CA GLY A 392 2.87 -21.23 15.62
C GLY A 392 2.91 -20.92 14.12
N ASP A 393 2.25 -21.70 13.26
CA ASP A 393 2.31 -21.47 11.82
C ASP A 393 1.44 -20.26 11.42
N VAL A 394 2.04 -19.30 10.72
CA VAL A 394 1.35 -18.09 10.28
C VAL A 394 1.45 -18.02 8.76
N PRO A 395 0.37 -18.29 8.03
CA PRO A 395 0.37 -18.22 6.57
C PRO A 395 0.88 -16.86 6.09
N HIS A 396 1.83 -16.89 5.17
CA HIS A 396 2.54 -15.70 4.69
C HIS A 396 1.60 -14.59 4.21
N ASP A 397 0.52 -14.97 3.53
CA ASP A 397 -0.42 -14.04 2.91
C ASP A 397 -1.46 -13.49 3.89
N VAL A 398 -1.46 -13.89 5.17
CA VAL A 398 -2.30 -13.21 6.19
C VAL A 398 -1.89 -11.74 6.33
N GLY A 399 -0.62 -11.42 6.04
CA GLY A 399 -0.14 -10.05 6.00
C GLY A 399 -0.89 -9.19 4.97
N LEU A 400 -1.44 -9.78 3.90
CA LEU A 400 -2.16 -9.04 2.85
C LEU A 400 -3.54 -8.51 3.29
N LEU A 401 -3.99 -8.79 4.53
CA LEU A 401 -5.23 -8.23 5.07
C LEU A 401 -5.25 -6.69 5.03
N GLY A 402 -4.10 -6.03 5.24
CA GLY A 402 -4.01 -4.57 5.12
C GLY A 402 -4.46 -4.06 3.74
N TYR A 403 -4.11 -4.77 2.67
CA TYR A 403 -4.49 -4.42 1.31
C TYR A 403 -5.98 -4.67 1.02
N LEU A 404 -6.55 -5.78 1.52
CA LEU A 404 -8.00 -6.03 1.46
C LEU A 404 -8.78 -4.85 2.03
N TYR A 405 -8.37 -4.33 3.19
CA TYR A 405 -9.07 -3.23 3.83
C TYR A 405 -8.76 -1.86 3.23
N LEU A 406 -7.58 -1.66 2.61
CA LEU A 406 -7.33 -0.49 1.77
C LEU A 406 -8.34 -0.44 0.61
N LEU A 407 -8.58 -1.55 -0.07
CA LEU A 407 -9.58 -1.61 -1.15
C LEU A 407 -10.99 -1.28 -0.65
N ASP A 408 -11.38 -1.75 0.54
CA ASP A 408 -12.69 -1.41 1.13
C ASP A 408 -12.79 0.08 1.52
N VAL A 409 -11.69 0.72 1.95
CA VAL A 409 -11.65 2.18 2.16
C VAL A 409 -11.80 2.93 0.83
N MET A 410 -11.09 2.49 -0.21
CA MET A 410 -11.18 3.06 -1.55
C MET A 410 -12.57 2.92 -2.17
N LEU A 411 -13.25 1.81 -1.90
CA LEU A 411 -14.63 1.60 -2.32
C LEU A 411 -15.61 2.52 -1.58
N HIS A 412 -15.31 2.88 -0.33
CA HIS A 412 -16.22 3.59 0.59
C HIS A 412 -15.62 4.86 1.22
N PRO A 413 -15.18 5.85 0.42
CA PRO A 413 -14.54 7.08 0.93
C PRO A 413 -15.47 7.89 1.84
N GLU A 414 -16.79 7.76 1.72
CA GLU A 414 -17.76 8.40 2.61
C GLU A 414 -17.66 7.94 4.08
N ARG A 415 -17.10 6.74 4.34
CA ARG A 415 -16.83 6.28 5.71
C ARG A 415 -15.73 7.13 6.36
N VAL A 416 -14.70 7.47 5.57
CA VAL A 416 -13.61 8.35 6.00
C VAL A 416 -14.18 9.70 6.43
N ARG A 417 -15.06 10.29 5.61
CA ARG A 417 -15.74 11.56 5.93
C ARG A 417 -16.43 11.53 7.28
N ARG A 418 -17.23 10.48 7.54
CA ARG A 418 -18.00 10.36 8.78
C ARG A 418 -17.14 10.22 10.03
N LEU A 419 -15.98 9.58 9.91
CA LEU A 419 -15.11 9.30 11.06
C LEU A 419 -14.18 10.47 11.35
N LEU A 420 -13.62 11.10 10.31
CA LEU A 420 -12.86 12.34 10.45
C LEU A 420 -13.74 13.47 11.03
N TYR A 421 -15.01 13.54 10.63
CA TYR A 421 -15.96 14.50 11.18
C TYR A 421 -16.33 14.21 12.66
N ARG A 422 -16.47 12.94 13.05
CA ARG A 422 -16.90 12.54 14.41
C ARG A 422 -15.82 12.65 15.49
N GLN A 423 -14.55 12.70 15.12
CA GLN A 423 -13.46 13.00 16.07
C GLN A 423 -13.32 14.53 16.32
N GLY A 424 -14.39 15.27 16.04
CA GLY A 424 -14.58 16.70 16.28
C GLY A 424 -14.81 17.12 17.73
N CYS A 425 -14.79 16.21 18.72
CA CYS A 425 -14.95 16.55 20.14
C CYS A 425 -13.65 17.04 20.79
#